data_AF-A0A2R6LQ35-F1
#
_entry.id   AF-A0A2R6LQ35-F1
#
_cell.length_a   1.000
_cell.length_b   1.000
_cell.length_c   1.000
_cell.angle_alpha   90.00
_cell.angle_beta   90.00
_cell.angle_gamma   90.00
#
_symmetry.space_group_name_H-M   'P 1'
#
loop_
_entity.id
_entity.type
_entity.pdbx_description
1 polymer ?
#
loop_
_entity_poly.entity_id
_entity_poly.type
_entity_poly.pdbx_seq_one_letter_code
_entity_poly.pdbx_strand_id
1 'polypeptide(L)' 'MSTSESAVVVGSGFGGLSTACYLADAGLDVTVLEKNDQLGGRASVL' A
#
# COMPACT_ATOMS: atom_id res chain seq x y z
N MET A 1 1.72 -24.64 -11.14
CA MET A 1 2.00 -23.72 -10.01
C MET A 1 1.50 -22.36 -10.45
N SER A 2 0.48 -21.82 -9.80
CA SER A 2 0.09 -20.42 -10.01
C SER A 2 1.08 -19.59 -9.21
N THR A 3 1.88 -18.77 -9.88
CA THR A 3 2.71 -17.75 -9.24
C THR A 3 1.77 -16.65 -8.77
N SER A 4 1.49 -16.58 -7.47
CA SER A 4 0.82 -15.42 -6.89
C SER A 4 1.68 -14.19 -7.15
N GLU A 5 1.11 -13.18 -7.80
CA GLU A 5 1.82 -11.93 -8.07
C GLU A 5 1.86 -11.09 -6.79
N SER A 6 3.04 -10.58 -6.45
CA SER A 6 3.25 -9.74 -5.27
C SER A 6 3.63 -8.33 -5.67
N ALA A 7 3.18 -7.34 -4.89
CA ALA A 7 3.49 -5.93 -5.11
C ALA A 7 3.96 -5.26 -3.82
N VAL A 8 4.90 -4.32 -3.96
CA VAL A 8 5.35 -3.46 -2.86
C VAL A 8 4.99 -2.02 -3.17
N VAL A 9 4.23 -1.38 -2.28
CA VAL A 9 3.87 0.04 -2.36
C VAL A 9 4.68 0.82 -1.32
N VAL A 10 5.44 1.82 -1.76
CA VAL A 10 6.24 2.67 -0.87
C VAL A 10 5.50 3.98 -0.61
N GLY A 11 5.17 4.22 0.66
CA GLY A 11 4.40 5.36 1.16
C GLY A 11 2.94 5.01 1.43
N SER A 12 2.45 5.37 2.62
CA SER A 12 1.08 5.13 3.09
C SER A 12 0.21 6.38 3.11
N GLY A 13 0.49 7.33 2.21
CA GLY A 13 -0.41 8.45 1.94
C GLY A 13 -1.66 8.01 1.19
N PHE A 14 -2.56 8.96 0.91
CA PHE A 14 -3.85 8.70 0.26
C PHE A 14 -3.73 7.89 -1.05
N GLY A 15 -2.80 8.28 -1.92
CA GLY A 15 -2.55 7.58 -3.19
C GLY A 15 -1.90 6.20 -3.01
N GLY A 16 -1.01 6.07 -2.04
CA GLY A 16 -0.32 4.80 -1.74
C GLY A 16 -1.29 3.75 -1.22
N LEU A 17 -2.09 4.10 -0.20
CA LEU A 17 -3.12 3.22 0.32
C LEU A 17 -4.20 2.89 -0.73
N SER A 18 -4.63 3.87 -1.54
CA SER A 18 -5.58 3.59 -2.63
C SER A 18 -5.02 2.59 -3.64
N THR A 19 -3.76 2.78 -4.05
CA THR A 19 -3.05 1.85 -4.96
C THR A 19 -2.97 0.45 -4.35
N ALA A 20 -2.59 0.35 -3.07
CA ALA A 20 -2.49 -0.93 -2.37
C ALA A 20 -3.84 -1.66 -2.31
N CYS A 21 -4.92 -0.94 -2.01
CA CYS A 21 -6.27 -1.52 -2.01
C CYS A 21 -6.67 -2.09 -3.38
N TYR A 22 -6.44 -1.35 -4.47
CA TYR A 22 -6.78 -1.83 -5.81
C TYR A 22 -5.92 -3.02 -6.26
N LEU A 23 -4.63 -3.06 -5.88
CA LEU A 23 -3.77 -4.21 -6.17
C LEU A 23 -4.19 -5.46 -5.37
N ALA A 24 -4.57 -5.29 -4.10
CA ALA A 24 -5.08 -6.38 -3.28
C ALA A 24 -6.43 -6.90 -3.81
N ASP A 25 -7.33 -6.01 -4.23
CA ASP A 25 -8.60 -6.36 -4.87
C ASP A 25 -8.40 -7.12 -6.20
N ALA A 26 -7.35 -6.78 -6.95
CA ALA A 26 -6.92 -7.53 -8.14
C ALA A 26 -6.29 -8.90 -7.84
N GLY A 27 -6.16 -9.28 -6.56
CA GLY A 27 -5.67 -10.60 -6.14
C GLY A 27 -4.16 -10.68 -5.92
N LEU A 28 -3.45 -9.55 -5.85
CA LEU A 28 -2.03 -9.52 -5.55
C LEU A 28 -1.78 -9.57 -4.04
N ASP A 29 -0.65 -10.16 -3.65
CA ASP A 29 -0.12 -10.05 -2.28
C ASP A 29 0.64 -8.74 -2.12
N VAL A 30 0.09 -7.80 -1.34
CA VAL A 30 0.56 -6.41 -1.28
C VAL A 30 1.23 -6.10 0.06
N THR A 31 2.49 -5.67 0.01
CA THR A 31 3.19 -5.08 1.15
C THR A 31 3.24 -3.56 1.01
N VAL A 32 2.85 -2.83 2.05
CA VAL A 32 2.99 -1.36 2.11
C VAL A 32 4.12 -1.00 3.06
N LEU A 33 5.06 -0.18 2.62
CA LEU A 33 6.17 0.33 3.41
C LEU A 33 5.95 1.81 3.71
N GLU A 34 5.90 2.17 4.98
CA GLU A 34 5.86 3.56 5.44
C GLU A 34 7.10 3.84 6.31
N LYS A 35 7.68 5.02 6.16
CA LYS A 35 8.87 5.42 6.94
C LYS A 35 8.50 5.99 8.32
N ASN A 36 7.29 6.51 8.47
CA ASN A 36 6.82 7.11 9.72
C ASN A 36 6.12 6.05 10.58
N ASP A 37 5.96 6.35 11.87
CA ASP A 37 5.25 5.48 12.81
C ASP A 37 3.72 5.46 12.59
N GLN A 38 3.22 6.34 11.73
CA GLN A 38 1.79 6.51 11.45
C GLN A 38 1.52 6.54 9.96
N LEU A 39 0.37 5.98 9.57
CA LEU A 39 -0.13 6.01 8.20
C LEU A 39 -0.75 7.37 7.86
N GLY A 40 -1.02 7.61 6.58
CA GLY A 40 -1.76 8.78 6.10
C GLY A 40 -0.88 9.88 5.52
N GLY A 41 0.44 9.82 5.70
CA GLY A 41 1.39 10.78 5.14
C GLY A 41 0.98 12.22 5.48
N ARG A 42 0.76 13.06 4.47
CA ARG A 42 0.34 14.47 4.67
C ARG A 42 -1.06 14.63 5.28
N ALA A 43 -1.92 13.61 5.20
CA ALA A 43 -3.26 13.66 5.78
C ALA A 43 -3.26 13.38 7.30
N SER A 44 -2.15 12.88 7.85
CA SER A 44 -2.01 12.59 9.28
C SER A 44 -1.57 13.80 10.11
N VAL A 45 -1.37 14.97 9.48
CA VAL A 45 -0.83 16.17 10.12
C VAL A 45 -1.99 17.15 10.36
N LEU A 46 -2.71 16.97 11.46
CA LEU A 46 -3.74 17.88 11.98
C LEU A 46 -3.51 18.14 13.46
#